data_AF-A0A7W3PEV5-F1
#
_entry.id   AF-A0A7W3PEV5-F1
#
_cell.length_a   1.000
_cell.length_b   1.000
_cell.length_c   1.000
_cell.angle_alpha   90.00
_cell.angle_beta   90.00
_cell.angle_gamma   90.00
#
_symmetry.space_group_name_H-M   'P 1'
#
loop_
_entity.id
_entity.type
_entity.pdbx_description
1 polymer ?
#
loop_
_entity_poly.entity_id
_entity_poly.type
_entity_poly.pdbx_seq_one_letter_code
_entity_poly.pdbx_strand_id
1 'polypeptide(L)'
;MISFRSGTGRGRVTAAAAAIGLTALAALTGLAGVSGAVPAHAAVSAYNPFDVNSDFTIVTTGDAHLNNAELEGSVAAFGSISSGNPNGYTVLHQTAGQADYTVPLVDGDPVRILAGQFTGTGSFDISNRDDSGTIGTSSPEANALAKLADTTGLTAQVRGGGVGDNAGGDFPRVTNADGGFLDLKAAPFADFAVDDLGTGQDAVAEYFPGLEADVARTNECLASMYGNPDLSNAVTVTDEGGLVYLSGFSTTMPNVVDYEDIAGATVKMDRADGYVPTAQAPLVIRVPEGTTTIGQIDIEGWSAGSGEQQDYARYIMLDLSAVTGTVTVDGLELGAIWAPNAMVEFSSGVTTNGQWFTDGVSTSGGGEIHHHPFGGQLLCDDAVTAVPEIGSSVAVEGTDDTVLPVTGGTVIDTVTYSGLTPGVEYVVTGTVVTADGASTGVTSSTTFTPTAPSGTVEVPLEFTAEQAETYAGQPLVVFEVLSRGGVEVATHEDLADEAQTFAVAEDVGPSPSPSPSASPSTTPSPGPSPSGSPSASTPAPSGAPTPTPSGSPGMPGSPDGGPGSLAVTGSPAGVLGGLAAAAVVVGALLIAVRRRAGR
;
A
#
# COMPACT_ATOMS: atom_id res chain seq x y z
N MET A 1 39.19 -35.23 -47.94
CA MET A 1 38.22 -36.33 -47.98
C MET A 1 38.92 -37.57 -47.44
N ILE A 2 38.23 -38.33 -46.58
CA ILE A 2 38.65 -39.56 -45.87
C ILE A 2 39.29 -39.31 -44.49
N SER A 3 38.45 -39.60 -43.49
CA SER A 3 38.67 -39.66 -42.04
C SER A 3 38.66 -41.12 -41.60
N PHE A 4 39.42 -41.47 -40.57
CA PHE A 4 39.29 -42.59 -39.61
C PHE A 4 40.52 -42.47 -38.66
N ARG A 5 40.53 -42.69 -37.34
CA ARG A 5 39.66 -43.38 -36.36
C ARG A 5 40.18 -43.03 -34.95
N SER A 6 39.33 -43.09 -33.92
CA SER A 6 39.61 -42.82 -32.50
C SER A 6 40.46 -43.90 -31.79
N GLY A 7 41.18 -43.51 -30.73
CA GLY A 7 41.73 -44.42 -29.72
C GLY A 7 41.99 -43.73 -28.38
N THR A 8 41.29 -44.19 -27.34
CA THR A 8 41.45 -43.83 -25.91
C THR A 8 42.65 -44.53 -25.26
N GLY A 9 43.33 -43.86 -24.32
CA GLY A 9 44.36 -44.49 -23.46
C GLY A 9 44.71 -43.66 -22.23
N ARG A 10 44.47 -44.23 -21.05
CA ARG A 10 44.65 -43.68 -19.69
C ARG A 10 46.12 -43.51 -19.29
N GLY A 11 46.39 -42.54 -18.41
CA GLY A 11 47.58 -42.51 -17.54
C GLY A 11 47.26 -41.86 -16.18
N ARG A 12 47.25 -42.67 -15.11
CA ARG A 12 47.31 -42.23 -13.70
C ARG A 12 48.73 -42.48 -13.20
N VAL A 13 49.32 -41.55 -12.46
CA VAL A 13 50.36 -41.85 -11.45
C VAL A 13 50.07 -41.06 -10.18
N THR A 14 50.18 -41.77 -9.07
CA THR A 14 49.79 -41.49 -7.69
C THR A 14 50.89 -40.78 -6.88
N ALA A 15 50.38 -39.97 -5.93
CA ALA A 15 50.88 -39.56 -4.61
C ALA A 15 52.19 -40.15 -4.02
N ALA A 16 52.91 -39.27 -3.31
CA ALA A 16 53.57 -39.59 -2.04
C ALA A 16 53.64 -38.34 -1.14
N ALA A 17 53.26 -38.50 0.13
CA ALA A 17 53.34 -37.52 1.20
C ALA A 17 54.42 -37.95 2.22
N ALA A 18 55.07 -37.00 2.88
CA ALA A 18 55.52 -37.11 4.28
C ALA A 18 56.02 -35.76 4.81
N ALA A 19 55.62 -35.47 6.05
CA ALA A 19 55.85 -34.25 6.83
C ALA A 19 57.20 -34.23 7.57
N ILE A 20 57.59 -33.05 8.07
CA ILE A 20 58.12 -32.76 9.43
C ILE A 20 58.11 -31.22 9.60
N GLY A 21 57.58 -30.73 10.72
CA GLY A 21 57.44 -29.30 11.03
C GLY A 21 58.54 -28.71 11.91
N LEU A 22 58.45 -27.40 12.16
CA LEU A 22 58.88 -26.75 13.41
C LEU A 22 58.22 -25.36 13.54
N THR A 23 57.88 -25.01 14.78
CA THR A 23 57.20 -23.82 15.31
C THR A 23 57.99 -22.50 15.20
N ALA A 24 57.30 -21.38 14.98
CA ALA A 24 57.71 -20.06 15.49
C ALA A 24 56.51 -19.09 15.63
N LEU A 25 56.38 -18.53 16.83
CA LEU A 25 55.46 -17.48 17.26
C LEU A 25 56.06 -16.11 16.90
N ALA A 26 55.29 -15.23 16.26
CA ALA A 26 55.66 -13.81 16.12
C ALA A 26 54.41 -12.91 16.21
N ALA A 27 54.52 -11.92 17.07
CA ALA A 27 53.52 -10.94 17.43
C ALA A 27 53.17 -10.01 16.25
N LEU A 28 51.88 -9.69 16.08
CA LEU A 28 51.46 -8.47 15.40
C LEU A 28 50.80 -7.53 16.41
N THR A 29 51.53 -6.46 16.70
CA THR A 29 51.09 -5.23 17.33
C THR A 29 49.98 -4.57 16.51
N GLY A 30 48.94 -4.09 17.20
CA GLY A 30 47.79 -3.41 16.60
C GLY A 30 48.15 -2.09 15.93
N LEU A 31 47.54 -1.86 14.77
CA LEU A 31 47.10 -0.53 14.36
C LEU A 31 45.60 -0.47 14.57
N ALA A 32 45.17 0.35 15.53
CA ALA A 32 43.80 0.82 15.61
C ALA A 32 43.54 1.74 14.41
N GLY A 33 43.06 1.15 13.32
CA GLY A 33 42.40 1.91 12.27
C GLY A 33 41.07 2.39 12.83
N VAL A 34 40.86 3.70 12.84
CA VAL A 34 39.55 4.32 13.08
C VAL A 34 38.62 3.77 12.01
N SER A 35 37.80 2.78 12.36
CA SER A 35 36.66 2.37 11.55
C SER A 35 35.68 3.53 11.57
N GLY A 36 35.73 4.37 10.53
CA GLY A 36 34.61 5.24 10.23
C GLY A 36 33.38 4.35 10.11
N ALA A 37 32.40 4.55 10.98
CA ALA A 37 31.10 3.96 10.80
C ALA A 37 30.62 4.41 9.42
N VAL A 38 30.54 3.47 8.48
CA VAL A 38 29.76 3.68 7.27
C VAL A 38 28.34 3.95 7.78
N PRO A 39 27.70 5.08 7.42
CA PRO A 39 26.30 5.25 7.77
C PRO A 39 25.57 4.00 7.28
N ALA A 40 24.85 3.33 8.17
CA ALA A 40 23.97 2.25 7.77
C ALA A 40 23.06 2.84 6.71
N HIS A 41 23.14 2.35 5.47
CA HIS A 41 22.13 2.67 4.47
C HIS A 41 20.79 2.32 5.10
N ALA A 42 19.86 3.28 5.09
CA ALA A 42 18.48 3.02 5.48
C ALA A 42 18.02 1.74 4.78
N ALA A 43 17.37 0.85 5.53
CA ALA A 43 16.83 -0.34 4.91
C ALA A 43 15.80 0.13 3.86
N VAL A 44 15.86 -0.48 2.68
CA VAL A 44 14.89 -0.23 1.62
C VAL A 44 13.93 -1.40 1.65
N SER A 45 12.67 -1.14 1.98
CA SER A 45 11.63 -2.18 1.91
C SER A 45 10.99 -2.21 0.54
N ALA A 46 10.80 -3.43 0.03
CA ALA A 46 9.99 -3.70 -1.15
C ALA A 46 8.58 -4.09 -0.70
N TYR A 47 7.55 -3.50 -1.31
CA TYR A 47 6.16 -3.88 -1.04
C TYR A 47 5.28 -3.65 -2.28
N ASN A 48 4.11 -4.29 -2.31
CA ASN A 48 3.15 -4.15 -3.38
C ASN A 48 2.06 -3.13 -2.99
N PRO A 49 1.90 -2.01 -3.72
CA PRO A 49 0.92 -0.98 -3.40
C PRO A 49 -0.53 -1.46 -3.52
N PHE A 50 -0.79 -2.52 -4.30
CA PHE A 50 -2.13 -3.07 -4.47
C PHE A 50 -2.43 -4.23 -3.51
N ASP A 51 -1.57 -4.52 -2.52
CA ASP A 51 -1.96 -5.41 -1.42
C ASP A 51 -3.21 -4.87 -0.69
N VAL A 52 -3.39 -3.53 -0.70
CA VAL A 52 -4.58 -2.85 -0.19
C VAL A 52 -5.87 -3.28 -0.91
N ASN A 53 -5.80 -3.75 -2.15
CA ASN A 53 -6.98 -4.15 -2.91
C ASN A 53 -7.60 -5.46 -2.41
N SER A 54 -6.92 -6.23 -1.55
CA SER A 54 -7.44 -7.51 -1.05
C SER A 54 -7.98 -8.41 -2.17
N ASP A 55 -7.20 -8.56 -3.25
CA ASP A 55 -7.49 -9.32 -4.46
C ASP A 55 -8.64 -8.80 -5.35
N PHE A 56 -9.34 -7.72 -4.98
CA PHE A 56 -10.34 -7.11 -5.86
C PHE A 56 -9.68 -6.49 -7.11
N THR A 57 -10.31 -6.67 -8.28
CA THR A 57 -9.89 -6.00 -9.52
C THR A 57 -10.02 -4.49 -9.40
N ILE A 58 -11.12 -4.03 -8.82
CA ILE A 58 -11.40 -2.61 -8.61
C ILE A 58 -11.76 -2.41 -7.14
N VAL A 59 -11.05 -1.54 -6.46
CA VAL A 59 -11.47 -0.98 -5.17
C VAL A 59 -11.72 0.50 -5.35
N THR A 60 -12.90 0.95 -4.94
CA THR A 60 -13.22 2.37 -4.91
C THR A 60 -13.75 2.81 -3.54
N THR A 61 -13.20 3.91 -3.02
CA THR A 61 -13.62 4.49 -1.73
C THR A 61 -14.95 5.26 -1.80
N GLY A 62 -15.47 5.46 -3.01
CA GLY A 62 -16.76 6.06 -3.30
C GLY A 62 -17.69 5.11 -4.04
N ASP A 63 -18.40 5.67 -5.03
CA ASP A 63 -19.37 4.94 -5.84
C ASP A 63 -18.72 4.25 -7.05
N ALA A 64 -19.30 3.12 -7.43
CA ALA A 64 -19.00 2.41 -8.68
C ALA A 64 -20.23 2.40 -9.60
N HIS A 65 -20.08 2.99 -10.79
CA HIS A 65 -21.06 2.88 -11.88
C HIS A 65 -20.45 2.06 -13.03
N LEU A 66 -20.92 0.83 -13.24
CA LEU A 66 -20.36 -0.05 -14.27
C LEU A 66 -21.28 -0.16 -15.49
N ASN A 67 -20.82 0.35 -16.63
CA ASN A 67 -21.59 0.38 -17.87
C ASN A 67 -20.73 0.20 -19.14
N ASN A 68 -19.50 -0.31 -18.99
CA ASN A 68 -18.71 -0.86 -20.10
C ASN A 68 -19.23 -2.25 -20.52
N ALA A 69 -18.49 -2.99 -21.36
CA ALA A 69 -18.98 -4.28 -21.87
C ALA A 69 -19.13 -5.36 -20.79
N GLU A 70 -18.06 -5.59 -20.01
CA GLU A 70 -18.04 -6.57 -18.92
C GLU A 70 -16.86 -6.35 -17.96
N LEU A 71 -16.93 -7.03 -16.82
CA LEU A 71 -15.85 -7.19 -15.85
C LEU A 71 -15.49 -8.68 -15.73
N GLU A 72 -14.26 -9.03 -16.09
CA GLU A 72 -13.63 -10.29 -15.67
C GLU A 72 -12.89 -10.03 -14.37
N GLY A 73 -13.50 -10.35 -13.22
CA GLY A 73 -12.92 -10.00 -11.93
C GLY A 73 -13.93 -9.72 -10.83
N SER A 74 -13.53 -8.90 -9.87
CA SER A 74 -14.35 -8.49 -8.72
C SER A 74 -14.20 -7.00 -8.43
N VAL A 75 -15.25 -6.39 -7.86
CA VAL A 75 -15.27 -4.97 -7.46
C VAL A 75 -15.68 -4.81 -6.00
N ALA A 76 -15.02 -3.90 -5.29
CA ALA A 76 -15.44 -3.39 -4.00
C ALA A 76 -15.72 -1.87 -4.12
N ALA A 77 -16.95 -1.46 -3.78
CA ALA A 77 -17.36 -0.06 -3.77
C ALA A 77 -17.82 0.33 -2.37
N PHE A 78 -17.17 1.33 -1.77
CA PHE A 78 -17.48 1.68 -0.38
C PHE A 78 -18.85 2.37 -0.28
N GLY A 79 -19.21 3.11 -1.32
CA GLY A 79 -20.54 3.66 -1.52
C GLY A 79 -21.46 2.69 -2.25
N SER A 80 -22.09 3.18 -3.31
CA SER A 80 -23.05 2.43 -4.09
C SER A 80 -22.43 1.72 -5.31
N ILE A 81 -23.00 0.58 -5.67
CA ILE A 81 -22.78 -0.08 -6.96
C ILE A 81 -24.03 0.10 -7.83
N SER A 82 -23.85 0.52 -9.07
CA SER A 82 -24.94 0.70 -10.04
C SER A 82 -24.49 0.37 -11.47
N SER A 83 -25.45 0.14 -12.36
CA SER A 83 -25.18 -0.03 -13.80
C SER A 83 -26.16 0.77 -14.63
N GLY A 84 -25.79 1.09 -15.87
CA GLY A 84 -26.68 1.60 -16.90
C GLY A 84 -27.35 0.50 -17.75
N ASN A 85 -26.95 -0.76 -17.59
CA ASN A 85 -27.40 -1.86 -18.44
C ASN A 85 -28.67 -2.54 -17.88
N PRO A 86 -29.84 -2.39 -18.53
CA PRO A 86 -31.09 -2.99 -18.03
C PRO A 86 -31.15 -4.52 -18.22
N ASN A 87 -30.24 -5.10 -19.00
CA ASN A 87 -30.21 -6.54 -19.27
C ASN A 87 -29.23 -7.29 -18.35
N GLY A 88 -28.50 -6.58 -17.50
CA GLY A 88 -27.41 -7.15 -16.70
C GLY A 88 -26.05 -6.79 -17.30
N TYR A 89 -25.29 -5.98 -16.58
CA TYR A 89 -23.84 -5.85 -16.77
C TYR A 89 -23.18 -7.14 -16.34
N THR A 90 -22.39 -7.74 -17.22
CA THR A 90 -21.82 -9.06 -17.00
C THR A 90 -20.63 -8.98 -16.05
N VAL A 91 -20.66 -9.80 -15.00
CA VAL A 91 -19.51 -10.07 -14.14
C VAL A 91 -19.21 -11.57 -14.22
N LEU A 92 -17.98 -11.90 -14.63
CA LEU A 92 -17.57 -13.27 -14.93
C LEU A 92 -16.14 -13.56 -14.48
N HIS A 93 -15.71 -14.82 -14.60
CA HIS A 93 -14.36 -15.24 -14.26
C HIS A 93 -13.37 -14.98 -15.38
N GLN A 94 -13.60 -15.60 -16.54
CA GLN A 94 -12.73 -15.45 -17.68
C GLN A 94 -13.46 -15.73 -18.99
N THR A 95 -13.24 -14.87 -19.98
CA THR A 95 -13.57 -15.12 -21.39
C THR A 95 -12.32 -14.92 -22.27
N ALA A 96 -11.61 -13.81 -22.07
CA ALA A 96 -10.45 -13.42 -22.85
C ALA A 96 -9.21 -13.14 -21.99
N GLY A 97 -9.37 -12.66 -20.76
CA GLY A 97 -8.28 -12.42 -19.83
C GLY A 97 -7.63 -13.69 -19.30
N GLN A 98 -6.87 -13.59 -18.21
CA GLN A 98 -6.27 -14.76 -17.57
C GLN A 98 -7.18 -15.33 -16.46
N ALA A 99 -7.30 -16.65 -16.39
CA ALA A 99 -8.12 -17.33 -15.40
C ALA A 99 -7.39 -17.62 -14.07
N ASP A 100 -6.11 -17.23 -13.96
CA ASP A 100 -5.18 -17.58 -12.88
C ASP A 100 -5.27 -16.63 -11.66
N TYR A 101 -6.48 -16.26 -11.28
CA TYR A 101 -6.75 -15.47 -10.08
C TYR A 101 -7.88 -16.09 -9.27
N THR A 102 -7.92 -15.74 -7.98
CA THR A 102 -8.99 -16.12 -7.07
C THR A 102 -9.84 -14.91 -6.72
N VAL A 103 -11.14 -15.15 -6.52
CA VAL A 103 -12.06 -14.12 -6.04
C VAL A 103 -11.84 -13.83 -4.55
N PRO A 104 -12.00 -12.57 -4.10
CA PRO A 104 -11.92 -12.22 -2.69
C PRO A 104 -12.95 -12.96 -1.83
N LEU A 105 -12.62 -13.13 -0.55
CA LEU A 105 -13.53 -13.66 0.46
C LEU A 105 -14.01 -12.54 1.39
N VAL A 106 -15.33 -12.45 1.59
CA VAL A 106 -15.96 -11.54 2.56
C VAL A 106 -16.80 -12.39 3.50
N ASP A 107 -16.52 -12.32 4.79
CA ASP A 107 -17.11 -13.20 5.81
C ASP A 107 -16.93 -14.71 5.53
N GLY A 108 -15.90 -15.06 4.74
CA GLY A 108 -15.63 -16.42 4.28
C GLY A 108 -16.34 -16.82 2.99
N ASP A 109 -17.21 -15.97 2.45
CA ASP A 109 -17.94 -16.21 1.21
C ASP A 109 -17.19 -15.62 0.00
N PRO A 110 -17.12 -16.30 -1.15
CA PRO A 110 -16.52 -15.75 -2.36
C PRO A 110 -17.36 -14.63 -2.98
N VAL A 111 -16.71 -13.53 -3.39
CA VAL A 111 -17.40 -12.30 -3.82
C VAL A 111 -16.90 -11.77 -5.17
N ARG A 112 -17.86 -11.44 -6.04
CA ARG A 112 -17.68 -10.63 -7.26
C ARG A 112 -17.98 -9.16 -7.03
N ILE A 113 -18.97 -8.85 -6.20
CA ILE A 113 -19.38 -7.48 -5.92
C ILE A 113 -19.50 -7.32 -4.41
N LEU A 114 -18.63 -6.50 -3.81
CA LEU A 114 -18.80 -5.98 -2.46
C LEU A 114 -19.24 -4.52 -2.59
N ALA A 115 -20.36 -4.12 -1.99
CA ALA A 115 -20.77 -2.73 -2.04
C ALA A 115 -21.49 -2.25 -0.78
N GLY A 116 -21.47 -0.94 -0.53
CA GLY A 116 -22.32 -0.34 0.51
C GLY A 116 -23.80 -0.55 0.18
N GLN A 117 -24.22 -0.20 -1.04
CA GLN A 117 -25.62 -0.34 -1.47
C GLN A 117 -25.72 -0.65 -2.97
N PHE A 118 -26.75 -1.39 -3.38
CA PHE A 118 -27.11 -1.57 -4.79
C PHE A 118 -28.23 -0.61 -5.23
N THR A 119 -27.96 0.28 -6.19
CA THR A 119 -28.87 1.38 -6.58
C THR A 119 -29.12 1.47 -8.08
N GLY A 120 -30.13 2.25 -8.48
CA GLY A 120 -30.38 2.58 -9.87
C GLY A 120 -31.16 1.52 -10.65
N THR A 121 -31.46 1.84 -11.91
CA THR A 121 -32.38 1.06 -12.76
C THR A 121 -31.69 -0.03 -13.58
N GLY A 122 -30.36 0.02 -13.71
CA GLY A 122 -29.60 -1.03 -14.40
C GLY A 122 -29.39 -2.24 -13.51
N SER A 123 -28.77 -3.26 -14.07
CA SER A 123 -28.73 -4.60 -13.47
C SER A 123 -27.37 -5.24 -13.63
N PHE A 124 -27.11 -6.31 -12.88
CA PHE A 124 -25.89 -7.11 -12.96
C PHE A 124 -26.22 -8.58 -13.20
N ASP A 125 -25.45 -9.22 -14.09
CA ASP A 125 -25.45 -10.65 -14.33
C ASP A 125 -24.18 -11.26 -13.72
N ILE A 126 -24.29 -11.79 -12.50
CA ILE A 126 -23.18 -12.45 -11.81
C ILE A 126 -23.18 -13.91 -12.24
N SER A 127 -22.54 -14.16 -13.39
CA SER A 127 -22.60 -15.43 -14.09
C SER A 127 -21.44 -16.37 -13.76
N ASN A 128 -20.32 -15.83 -13.24
CA ASN A 128 -19.09 -16.57 -12.98
C ASN A 128 -18.63 -17.44 -14.17
N ARG A 129 -18.98 -17.04 -15.40
CA ARG A 129 -18.61 -17.78 -16.59
C ARG A 129 -17.08 -17.88 -16.68
N ASP A 130 -16.62 -19.08 -16.99
CA ASP A 130 -15.22 -19.40 -17.27
C ASP A 130 -15.13 -20.16 -18.59
N ASP A 131 -14.51 -19.56 -19.60
CA ASP A 131 -14.25 -20.19 -20.88
C ASP A 131 -12.90 -20.92 -20.93
N SER A 132 -12.03 -20.68 -19.95
CA SER A 132 -10.72 -21.33 -19.85
C SER A 132 -10.83 -22.84 -19.56
N GLY A 133 -11.89 -23.23 -18.83
CA GLY A 133 -12.09 -24.59 -18.36
C GLY A 133 -11.10 -25.02 -17.29
N THR A 134 -10.40 -24.08 -16.65
CA THR A 134 -9.37 -24.37 -15.64
C THR A 134 -9.91 -24.41 -14.22
N ILE A 135 -11.07 -23.79 -13.95
CA ILE A 135 -11.69 -23.79 -12.62
C ILE A 135 -12.75 -24.88 -12.48
N GLY A 136 -12.84 -25.47 -11.29
CA GLY A 136 -13.87 -26.47 -10.95
C GLY A 136 -15.22 -25.80 -10.62
N THR A 137 -16.33 -26.54 -10.74
CA THR A 137 -17.67 -26.02 -10.44
C THR A 137 -17.86 -25.62 -8.98
N SER A 138 -17.09 -26.22 -8.06
CA SER A 138 -17.10 -25.95 -6.63
C SER A 138 -15.99 -24.98 -6.19
N SER A 139 -15.32 -24.34 -7.15
CA SER A 139 -14.29 -23.34 -6.84
C SER A 139 -14.92 -22.06 -6.27
N PRO A 140 -14.16 -21.26 -5.49
CA PRO A 140 -14.62 -19.94 -5.05
C PRO A 140 -15.12 -19.09 -6.22
N GLU A 141 -14.40 -19.10 -7.34
CA GLU A 141 -14.65 -18.26 -8.51
C GLU A 141 -15.95 -18.65 -9.24
N ALA A 142 -16.29 -19.94 -9.25
CA ALA A 142 -17.53 -20.46 -9.84
C ALA A 142 -18.77 -20.16 -8.98
N ASN A 143 -18.58 -19.92 -7.67
CA ASN A 143 -19.67 -19.76 -6.70
C ASN A 143 -19.73 -18.37 -6.06
N ALA A 144 -18.97 -17.42 -6.59
CA ALA A 144 -18.90 -16.06 -6.09
C ALA A 144 -20.22 -15.28 -6.30
N LEU A 145 -20.60 -14.48 -5.31
CA LEU A 145 -21.87 -13.72 -5.31
C LEU A 145 -21.64 -12.23 -5.08
N ALA A 146 -22.71 -11.49 -4.79
CA ALA A 146 -22.62 -10.14 -4.24
C ALA A 146 -22.71 -10.18 -2.70
N LYS A 147 -22.11 -9.20 -2.04
CA LYS A 147 -22.30 -8.85 -0.64
C LYS A 147 -22.56 -7.35 -0.51
N LEU A 148 -23.54 -6.97 0.30
CA LEU A 148 -24.01 -5.60 0.46
C LEU A 148 -24.08 -5.22 1.94
N ALA A 149 -23.58 -4.02 2.30
CA ALA A 149 -23.73 -3.50 3.65
C ALA A 149 -25.19 -3.09 3.96
N ASP A 150 -25.89 -2.54 2.98
CA ASP A 150 -27.31 -2.21 3.07
C ASP A 150 -28.13 -3.06 2.08
N THR A 151 -28.94 -3.96 2.64
CA THR A 151 -29.90 -4.79 1.91
C THR A 151 -31.34 -4.26 2.01
N THR A 152 -31.53 -3.08 2.60
CA THR A 152 -32.86 -2.50 2.83
C THR A 152 -33.61 -2.26 1.53
N GLY A 153 -34.87 -2.70 1.49
CA GLY A 153 -35.75 -2.50 0.33
C GLY A 153 -35.47 -3.43 -0.85
N LEU A 154 -34.50 -4.35 -0.72
CA LEU A 154 -34.28 -5.40 -1.71
C LEU A 154 -35.36 -6.50 -1.61
N THR A 155 -35.69 -7.09 -2.74
CA THR A 155 -36.64 -8.21 -2.83
C THR A 155 -36.10 -9.31 -3.73
N ALA A 156 -36.33 -10.58 -3.40
CA ALA A 156 -35.86 -11.71 -4.19
C ALA A 156 -37.00 -12.39 -4.96
N GLN A 157 -36.71 -12.83 -6.19
CA GLN A 157 -37.61 -13.63 -7.03
C GLN A 157 -36.86 -14.75 -7.74
N VAL A 158 -37.57 -15.84 -8.04
CA VAL A 158 -36.98 -17.04 -8.67
C VAL A 158 -36.74 -16.84 -10.17
N ARG A 159 -35.61 -17.34 -10.66
CA ARG A 159 -35.27 -17.46 -12.08
C ARG A 159 -34.57 -18.80 -12.32
N GLY A 160 -34.72 -19.37 -13.51
CA GLY A 160 -34.02 -20.61 -13.88
C GLY A 160 -32.72 -20.34 -14.64
N GLY A 161 -31.80 -21.31 -14.62
CA GLY A 161 -30.55 -21.25 -15.36
C GLY A 161 -29.33 -20.94 -14.50
N GLY A 162 -29.28 -21.53 -13.30
CA GLY A 162 -28.14 -21.41 -12.40
C GLY A 162 -26.84 -21.99 -12.97
N VAL A 163 -25.73 -21.61 -12.35
CA VAL A 163 -24.34 -21.93 -12.73
C VAL A 163 -23.57 -22.45 -11.51
N GLY A 164 -22.28 -22.80 -11.68
CA GLY A 164 -21.45 -23.31 -10.58
C GLY A 164 -22.05 -24.58 -9.97
N ASP A 165 -22.10 -24.65 -8.64
CA ASP A 165 -22.73 -25.77 -7.93
C ASP A 165 -24.27 -25.78 -8.06
N ASN A 166 -24.88 -24.68 -8.51
CA ASN A 166 -26.30 -24.58 -8.85
C ASN A 166 -26.58 -24.78 -10.36
N ALA A 167 -25.69 -25.45 -11.10
CA ALA A 167 -25.81 -25.62 -12.54
C ALA A 167 -27.18 -26.19 -12.98
N GLY A 168 -27.91 -25.42 -13.78
CA GLY A 168 -29.24 -25.78 -14.29
C GLY A 168 -30.39 -25.63 -13.28
N GLY A 169 -30.10 -25.21 -12.05
CA GLY A 169 -31.08 -24.96 -11.00
C GLY A 169 -31.77 -23.60 -11.11
N ASP A 170 -32.64 -23.35 -10.13
CA ASP A 170 -33.26 -22.04 -9.91
C ASP A 170 -32.34 -21.17 -9.04
N PHE A 171 -32.25 -19.88 -9.35
CA PHE A 171 -31.40 -18.89 -8.68
C PHE A 171 -32.20 -17.63 -8.29
N PRO A 172 -31.72 -16.86 -7.30
CA PRO A 172 -32.33 -15.60 -6.89
C PRO A 172 -31.95 -14.44 -7.81
N ARG A 173 -32.99 -13.77 -8.32
CA ARG A 173 -32.90 -12.40 -8.82
C ARG A 173 -33.28 -11.45 -7.70
N VAL A 174 -32.36 -10.60 -7.26
CA VAL A 174 -32.60 -9.61 -6.21
C VAL A 174 -32.83 -8.25 -6.85
N THR A 175 -33.92 -7.57 -6.51
CA THR A 175 -34.35 -6.31 -7.14
C THR A 175 -34.40 -5.19 -6.11
N ASN A 176 -33.85 -4.02 -6.47
CA ASN A 176 -33.90 -2.81 -5.64
C ASN A 176 -35.19 -2.00 -5.88
N ALA A 177 -35.38 -0.92 -5.11
CA ALA A 177 -36.57 -0.08 -5.20
C ALA A 177 -36.72 0.66 -6.56
N ASP A 178 -35.60 0.90 -7.25
CA ASP A 178 -35.57 1.58 -8.55
C ASP A 178 -35.86 0.63 -9.73
N GLY A 179 -35.93 -0.68 -9.48
CA GLY A 179 -36.22 -1.71 -10.47
C GLY A 179 -34.99 -2.34 -11.13
N GLY A 180 -33.78 -1.95 -10.73
CA GLY A 180 -32.55 -2.66 -11.06
C GLY A 180 -32.48 -4.03 -10.37
N PHE A 181 -31.75 -4.99 -10.96
CA PHE A 181 -31.62 -6.32 -10.37
C PHE A 181 -30.20 -6.91 -10.39
N LEU A 182 -29.91 -7.79 -9.44
CA LEU A 182 -28.76 -8.68 -9.38
C LEU A 182 -29.23 -10.11 -9.71
N ASP A 183 -28.71 -10.72 -10.77
CA ASP A 183 -28.89 -12.15 -11.04
C ASP A 183 -27.75 -12.94 -10.40
N LEU A 184 -28.05 -13.65 -9.30
CA LEU A 184 -27.09 -14.40 -8.48
C LEU A 184 -27.02 -15.86 -8.92
N LYS A 185 -26.52 -16.13 -10.12
CA LYS A 185 -26.74 -17.42 -10.79
C LYS A 185 -26.15 -18.63 -10.06
N ALA A 186 -25.09 -18.44 -9.27
CA ALA A 186 -24.46 -19.53 -8.53
C ALA A 186 -25.19 -19.90 -7.23
N ALA A 187 -26.06 -19.02 -6.71
CA ALA A 187 -26.82 -19.29 -5.50
C ALA A 187 -28.09 -20.10 -5.81
N PRO A 188 -28.39 -21.19 -5.08
CA PRO A 188 -29.69 -21.84 -5.18
C PRO A 188 -30.79 -20.92 -4.62
N PHE A 189 -31.94 -20.85 -5.30
CA PHE A 189 -33.09 -20.10 -4.78
C PHE A 189 -33.75 -20.78 -3.58
N ALA A 190 -33.64 -22.10 -3.49
CA ALA A 190 -34.17 -22.86 -2.36
C ALA A 190 -33.50 -22.36 -1.07
N ASP A 191 -34.31 -21.82 -0.16
CA ASP A 191 -33.91 -21.26 1.13
C ASP A 191 -33.14 -19.92 1.08
N PHE A 192 -33.08 -19.25 -0.07
CA PHE A 192 -32.44 -17.93 -0.18
C PHE A 192 -33.26 -16.83 0.52
N ALA A 193 -32.60 -16.08 1.39
CA ALA A 193 -33.08 -14.83 1.97
C ALA A 193 -32.25 -13.65 1.46
N VAL A 194 -32.89 -12.47 1.31
CA VAL A 194 -32.17 -11.23 0.98
C VAL A 194 -31.05 -10.94 2.00
N ASP A 195 -31.27 -11.31 3.26
CA ASP A 195 -30.29 -11.16 4.35
C ASP A 195 -28.99 -11.97 4.09
N ASP A 196 -29.01 -13.00 3.24
CA ASP A 196 -27.81 -13.77 2.88
C ASP A 196 -26.80 -12.93 2.07
N LEU A 197 -27.26 -11.84 1.44
CA LEU A 197 -26.40 -10.84 0.81
C LEU A 197 -25.75 -9.89 1.80
N GLY A 198 -26.23 -9.82 3.04
CA GLY A 198 -25.69 -8.92 4.05
C GLY A 198 -24.22 -9.20 4.34
N THR A 199 -23.43 -8.14 4.51
CA THR A 199 -22.10 -8.23 5.13
C THR A 199 -22.23 -8.34 6.65
N GLY A 200 -21.21 -8.91 7.28
CA GLY A 200 -21.05 -8.91 8.73
C GLY A 200 -20.70 -7.53 9.33
N GLN A 201 -20.14 -6.63 8.53
CA GLN A 201 -19.84 -5.24 8.91
C GLN A 201 -20.86 -4.25 8.33
N ASP A 202 -21.07 -3.14 9.01
CA ASP A 202 -22.01 -2.08 8.59
C ASP A 202 -21.45 -1.19 7.46
N ALA A 203 -20.13 -1.22 7.25
CA ALA A 203 -19.45 -0.46 6.20
C ALA A 203 -18.41 -1.32 5.49
N VAL A 204 -18.34 -1.19 4.15
CA VAL A 204 -17.36 -1.91 3.32
C VAL A 204 -15.92 -1.59 3.72
N ALA A 205 -15.65 -0.34 4.13
CA ALA A 205 -14.34 0.11 4.59
C ALA A 205 -13.75 -0.77 5.71
N GLU A 206 -14.59 -1.40 6.53
CA GLU A 206 -14.14 -2.26 7.64
C GLU A 206 -13.51 -3.59 7.17
N TYR A 207 -13.75 -3.98 5.91
CA TYR A 207 -13.07 -5.11 5.28
C TYR A 207 -11.67 -4.75 4.73
N PHE A 208 -11.29 -3.48 4.79
CA PHE A 208 -9.98 -2.96 4.36
C PHE A 208 -9.23 -2.35 5.56
N PRO A 209 -8.81 -3.17 6.54
CA PRO A 209 -8.16 -2.66 7.74
C PRO A 209 -6.82 -1.99 7.38
N GLY A 210 -6.58 -0.80 7.92
CA GLY A 210 -5.33 -0.06 7.66
C GLY A 210 -5.29 0.69 6.32
N LEU A 211 -6.40 0.71 5.56
CA LEU A 211 -6.51 1.38 4.26
C LEU A 211 -5.87 2.77 4.21
N GLU A 212 -6.22 3.65 5.15
CA GLU A 212 -5.72 5.02 5.18
C GLU A 212 -4.19 5.05 5.33
N ALA A 213 -3.64 4.20 6.21
CA ALA A 213 -2.21 4.09 6.43
C ALA A 213 -1.49 3.49 5.22
N ASP A 214 -2.08 2.49 4.56
CA ASP A 214 -1.51 1.86 3.36
C ASP A 214 -1.53 2.80 2.16
N VAL A 215 -2.61 3.57 1.99
CA VAL A 215 -2.71 4.61 0.94
C VAL A 215 -1.70 5.73 1.22
N ALA A 216 -1.60 6.20 2.46
CA ALA A 216 -0.63 7.23 2.85
C ALA A 216 0.80 6.76 2.61
N ARG A 217 1.16 5.55 3.09
CA ARG A 217 2.45 4.92 2.83
C ARG A 217 2.73 4.82 1.34
N THR A 218 1.73 4.42 0.55
CA THR A 218 1.91 4.27 -0.90
C THR A 218 2.24 5.58 -1.58
N ASN A 219 1.46 6.61 -1.29
CA ASN A 219 1.68 7.95 -1.83
C ASN A 219 3.04 8.52 -1.40
N GLU A 220 3.45 8.29 -0.15
CA GLU A 220 4.75 8.73 0.37
C GLU A 220 5.91 7.99 -0.30
N CYS A 221 5.80 6.67 -0.50
CA CYS A 221 6.82 5.89 -1.21
C CYS A 221 6.95 6.35 -2.67
N LEU A 222 5.85 6.53 -3.39
CA LEU A 222 5.85 7.05 -4.76
C LEU A 222 6.54 8.42 -4.83
N ALA A 223 6.17 9.34 -3.94
CA ALA A 223 6.81 10.66 -3.85
C ALA A 223 8.32 10.57 -3.58
N SER A 224 8.75 9.64 -2.71
CA SER A 224 10.17 9.44 -2.37
C SER A 224 10.99 8.82 -3.50
N MET A 225 10.37 8.00 -4.36
CA MET A 225 11.03 7.33 -5.48
C MET A 225 11.49 8.33 -6.55
N TYR A 226 10.72 9.39 -6.79
CA TYR A 226 10.94 10.29 -7.92
C TYR A 226 12.20 11.15 -7.73
N GLY A 227 13.17 10.96 -8.65
CA GLY A 227 14.46 11.63 -8.58
C GLY A 227 15.46 11.01 -7.59
N ASN A 228 15.09 9.91 -6.94
CA ASN A 228 15.97 9.19 -6.02
C ASN A 228 16.56 7.92 -6.70
N PRO A 229 17.85 7.93 -7.06
CA PRO A 229 18.49 6.80 -7.74
C PRO A 229 18.67 5.55 -6.86
N ASP A 230 18.47 5.66 -5.54
CA ASP A 230 18.51 4.51 -4.64
C ASP A 230 17.17 3.76 -4.60
N LEU A 231 16.06 4.42 -4.99
CA LEU A 231 14.70 3.87 -4.92
C LEU A 231 14.07 3.63 -6.30
N SER A 232 14.50 4.35 -7.33
CA SER A 232 14.00 4.12 -8.68
C SER A 232 15.02 4.47 -9.75
N ASN A 233 14.80 3.92 -10.94
CA ASN A 233 15.53 4.26 -12.14
C ASN A 233 14.68 5.19 -13.02
N ALA A 234 15.18 6.39 -13.32
CA ALA A 234 14.56 7.28 -14.29
C ALA A 234 14.85 6.77 -15.72
N VAL A 235 13.81 6.40 -16.46
CA VAL A 235 13.94 5.95 -17.85
C VAL A 235 14.37 7.12 -18.73
N THR A 236 15.34 6.89 -19.61
CA THR A 236 15.75 7.92 -20.57
C THR A 236 14.79 7.96 -21.75
N VAL A 237 14.16 9.11 -21.96
CA VAL A 237 13.24 9.39 -23.06
C VAL A 237 13.94 10.17 -24.17
N THR A 238 13.74 9.80 -25.43
CA THR A 238 14.23 10.56 -26.60
C THR A 238 13.15 10.64 -27.67
N ASP A 239 12.69 11.85 -28.00
CA ASP A 239 11.77 12.10 -29.12
C ASP A 239 12.55 12.29 -30.44
N GLU A 240 12.20 11.49 -31.45
CA GLU A 240 12.69 11.61 -32.82
C GLU A 240 11.54 11.65 -33.84
N GLY A 241 10.83 12.78 -33.87
CA GLY A 241 9.85 13.07 -34.91
C GLY A 241 8.51 12.39 -34.70
N GLY A 242 8.03 12.37 -33.44
CA GLY A 242 6.76 11.74 -33.04
C GLY A 242 6.88 10.25 -32.69
N LEU A 243 8.10 9.72 -32.74
CA LEU A 243 8.48 8.43 -32.16
C LEU A 243 9.25 8.72 -30.87
N VAL A 244 8.83 8.11 -29.77
CA VAL A 244 9.49 8.23 -28.48
C VAL A 244 10.28 6.96 -28.20
N TYR A 245 11.60 7.08 -28.06
CA TYR A 245 12.47 5.95 -27.73
C TYR A 245 12.75 5.93 -26.23
N LEU A 246 12.47 4.79 -25.58
CA LEU A 246 12.83 4.56 -24.18
C LEU A 246 14.11 3.74 -24.08
N SER A 247 14.96 4.07 -23.11
CA SER A 247 16.25 3.42 -22.89
C SER A 247 16.71 3.55 -21.44
N GLY A 248 17.78 2.84 -21.09
CA GLY A 248 18.37 2.93 -19.76
C GLY A 248 17.51 2.32 -18.65
N PHE A 249 16.71 1.30 -18.98
CA PHE A 249 15.91 0.58 -17.99
C PHE A 249 16.81 -0.18 -17.01
N SER A 250 16.40 -0.20 -15.74
CA SER A 250 16.92 -1.10 -14.73
C SER A 250 16.14 -2.42 -14.77
N THR A 251 16.83 -3.52 -14.44
CA THR A 251 16.24 -4.85 -14.26
C THR A 251 16.10 -5.25 -12.79
N THR A 252 16.49 -4.37 -11.87
CA THR A 252 16.58 -4.69 -10.43
C THR A 252 15.84 -3.70 -9.53
N MET A 253 15.19 -2.68 -10.10
CA MET A 253 14.41 -1.69 -9.34
C MET A 253 13.32 -1.07 -10.22
N PRO A 254 12.32 -0.39 -9.63
CA PRO A 254 11.28 0.28 -10.38
C PRO A 254 11.82 1.26 -11.41
N ASN A 255 11.21 1.28 -12.59
CA ASN A 255 11.50 2.21 -13.66
C ASN A 255 10.41 3.27 -13.73
N VAL A 256 10.79 4.54 -13.75
CA VAL A 256 9.85 5.68 -13.80
C VAL A 256 9.94 6.38 -15.15
N VAL A 257 8.78 6.66 -15.74
CA VAL A 257 8.60 7.55 -16.88
C VAL A 257 7.44 8.50 -16.61
N ASP A 258 7.57 9.76 -17.01
CA ASP A 258 6.47 10.72 -16.89
C ASP A 258 5.46 10.52 -18.03
N TYR A 259 4.17 10.56 -17.71
CA TYR A 259 3.10 10.33 -18.69
C TYR A 259 3.15 11.33 -19.86
N GLU A 260 3.47 12.59 -19.58
CA GLU A 260 3.55 13.66 -20.58
C GLU A 260 4.62 13.41 -21.67
N ASP A 261 5.65 12.63 -21.34
CA ASP A 261 6.75 12.30 -22.24
C ASP A 261 6.38 11.19 -23.25
N ILE A 262 5.33 10.42 -22.97
CA ILE A 262 4.90 9.28 -23.80
C ILE A 262 3.47 9.42 -24.34
N ALA A 263 2.67 10.32 -23.78
CA ALA A 263 1.27 10.49 -24.12
C ALA A 263 1.07 10.81 -25.62
N GLY A 264 0.28 9.99 -26.31
CA GLY A 264 -0.06 10.19 -27.72
C GLY A 264 1.09 9.91 -28.71
N ALA A 265 2.26 9.47 -28.23
CA ALA A 265 3.37 9.05 -29.07
C ALA A 265 3.36 7.53 -29.28
N THR A 266 3.92 7.07 -30.40
CA THR A 266 4.32 5.66 -30.54
C THR A 266 5.65 5.47 -29.81
N VAL A 267 5.61 4.69 -28.74
CA VAL A 267 6.76 4.38 -27.88
C VAL A 267 7.52 3.19 -28.43
N LYS A 268 8.79 3.41 -28.76
CA LYS A 268 9.69 2.48 -29.43
C LYS A 268 10.63 1.83 -28.41
N MET A 269 10.61 0.50 -28.36
CA MET A 269 11.43 -0.30 -27.45
C MET A 269 12.76 -0.77 -28.06
N ASP A 270 13.13 -0.28 -29.27
CA ASP A 270 14.38 -0.63 -29.95
C ASP A 270 15.65 -0.33 -29.13
N ARG A 271 15.57 0.60 -28.18
CA ARG A 271 16.68 1.04 -27.31
C ARG A 271 16.50 0.64 -25.85
N ALA A 272 15.51 -0.20 -25.56
CA ALA A 272 15.18 -0.64 -24.22
C ALA A 272 16.04 -1.83 -23.74
N ASP A 273 17.03 -2.25 -24.54
CA ASP A 273 17.92 -3.39 -24.25
C ASP A 273 17.18 -4.69 -23.88
N GLY A 274 16.01 -4.91 -24.49
CA GLY A 274 15.16 -6.08 -24.25
C GLY A 274 14.40 -6.05 -22.93
N TYR A 275 14.24 -4.88 -22.30
CA TYR A 275 13.45 -4.71 -21.09
C TYR A 275 12.03 -5.26 -21.24
N VAL A 276 11.61 -5.97 -20.19
CA VAL A 276 10.25 -6.44 -19.95
C VAL A 276 9.96 -6.15 -18.48
N PRO A 277 8.79 -5.59 -18.13
CA PRO A 277 8.49 -5.25 -16.74
C PRO A 277 8.33 -6.53 -15.90
N THR A 278 8.81 -6.48 -14.66
CA THR A 278 8.82 -7.61 -13.71
C THR A 278 8.41 -7.16 -12.32
N ALA A 279 8.25 -8.10 -11.38
CA ALA A 279 7.97 -7.79 -9.99
C ALA A 279 9.03 -6.86 -9.38
N GLN A 280 10.32 -7.09 -9.65
CA GLN A 280 11.42 -6.29 -9.10
C GLN A 280 11.71 -5.01 -9.89
N ALA A 281 11.34 -4.99 -11.18
CA ALA A 281 11.55 -3.84 -12.06
C ALA A 281 10.27 -3.47 -12.81
N PRO A 282 9.20 -3.06 -12.08
CA PRO A 282 7.96 -2.63 -12.71
C PRO A 282 8.19 -1.32 -13.47
N LEU A 283 7.27 -1.01 -14.40
CA LEU A 283 7.17 0.28 -15.06
C LEU A 283 6.11 1.13 -14.33
N VAL A 284 6.55 2.21 -13.71
CA VAL A 284 5.69 3.21 -13.07
C VAL A 284 5.60 4.42 -14.00
N ILE A 285 4.39 4.71 -14.45
CA ILE A 285 4.07 5.84 -15.32
C ILE A 285 3.48 6.94 -14.43
N ARG A 286 4.25 7.98 -14.17
CA ARG A 286 3.86 9.08 -13.28
C ARG A 286 2.94 10.04 -14.03
N VAL A 287 1.72 10.22 -13.52
CA VAL A 287 0.75 11.15 -14.09
C VAL A 287 0.79 12.47 -13.31
N PRO A 288 1.04 13.62 -13.96
CA PRO A 288 1.14 14.90 -13.27
C PRO A 288 -0.21 15.41 -12.77
N GLU A 289 -0.17 16.23 -11.72
CA GLU A 289 -1.33 16.97 -11.20
C GLU A 289 -2.04 17.73 -12.32
N GLY A 290 -3.37 17.82 -12.24
CA GLY A 290 -4.19 18.52 -13.22
C GLY A 290 -4.47 17.75 -14.52
N THR A 291 -3.96 16.52 -14.65
CA THR A 291 -4.32 15.63 -15.77
C THR A 291 -5.80 15.24 -15.70
N THR A 292 -6.56 15.60 -16.73
CA THR A 292 -7.99 15.25 -16.85
C THR A 292 -8.26 14.10 -17.80
N THR A 293 -7.25 13.66 -18.57
CA THR A 293 -7.42 12.61 -19.58
C THR A 293 -6.17 11.75 -19.71
N ILE A 294 -6.36 10.44 -19.59
CA ILE A 294 -5.39 9.40 -19.93
C ILE A 294 -5.81 8.78 -21.25
N GLY A 295 -4.96 8.95 -22.26
CA GLY A 295 -5.12 8.37 -23.58
C GLY A 295 -4.45 7.00 -23.71
N GLN A 296 -4.39 6.51 -24.94
CA GLN A 296 -3.60 5.32 -25.27
C GLN A 296 -2.11 5.54 -24.98
N ILE A 297 -1.49 4.52 -24.37
CA ILE A 297 -0.05 4.40 -24.19
C ILE A 297 0.44 3.33 -25.19
N ASP A 298 0.88 3.78 -26.37
CA ASP A 298 1.23 2.93 -27.51
C ASP A 298 2.69 2.43 -27.42
N ILE A 299 2.96 1.46 -26.54
CA ILE A 299 4.26 0.79 -26.46
C ILE A 299 4.33 -0.32 -27.51
N GLU A 300 5.21 -0.14 -28.49
CA GLU A 300 5.30 -1.01 -29.65
C GLU A 300 5.56 -2.47 -29.22
N GLY A 301 4.64 -3.34 -29.63
CA GLY A 301 4.73 -4.78 -29.40
C GLY A 301 4.13 -5.23 -28.06
N TRP A 302 3.59 -4.32 -27.24
CA TRP A 302 2.82 -4.65 -26.04
C TRP A 302 1.32 -4.53 -26.35
N SER A 303 0.50 -5.48 -25.89
CA SER A 303 -0.96 -5.44 -26.13
C SER A 303 -1.73 -6.28 -25.11
N ALA A 304 -2.97 -5.87 -24.84
CA ALA A 304 -3.94 -6.59 -24.01
C ALA A 304 -4.68 -7.74 -24.74
N GLY A 305 -4.57 -7.85 -26.08
CA GLY A 305 -5.49 -8.70 -26.85
C GLY A 305 -5.24 -10.21 -26.78
N SER A 306 -3.98 -10.68 -26.77
CA SER A 306 -3.63 -12.10 -26.64
C SER A 306 -2.12 -12.31 -26.51
N GLY A 307 -1.69 -13.38 -25.82
CA GLY A 307 -0.29 -13.78 -25.72
C GLY A 307 0.38 -13.43 -24.39
N GLU A 308 1.70 -13.66 -24.32
CA GLU A 308 2.52 -13.45 -23.11
C GLU A 308 2.55 -11.97 -22.67
N GLN A 309 2.25 -11.03 -23.58
CA GLN A 309 2.29 -9.58 -23.30
C GLN A 309 1.17 -9.10 -22.38
N GLN A 310 0.06 -9.85 -22.27
CA GLN A 310 -1.00 -9.51 -21.33
C GLN A 310 -0.49 -9.54 -19.88
N ASP A 311 0.51 -10.36 -19.58
CA ASP A 311 1.09 -10.45 -18.24
C ASP A 311 1.88 -9.19 -17.87
N TYR A 312 2.25 -8.36 -18.84
CA TYR A 312 2.94 -7.09 -18.56
C TYR A 312 2.05 -6.12 -17.78
N ALA A 313 0.72 -6.23 -17.91
CA ALA A 313 -0.23 -5.45 -17.11
C ALA A 313 0.01 -5.60 -15.60
N ARG A 314 0.49 -6.76 -15.14
CA ARG A 314 0.79 -7.02 -13.72
C ARG A 314 1.97 -6.23 -13.19
N TYR A 315 2.76 -5.61 -14.06
CA TYR A 315 4.00 -4.93 -13.72
C TYR A 315 4.08 -3.52 -14.31
N ILE A 316 2.96 -3.01 -14.83
CA ILE A 316 2.80 -1.63 -15.27
C ILE A 316 1.82 -0.96 -14.32
N MET A 317 2.16 0.21 -13.80
CA MET A 317 1.31 1.01 -12.92
C MET A 317 1.28 2.44 -13.40
N LEU A 318 0.08 3.01 -13.51
CA LEU A 318 -0.11 4.44 -13.64
C LEU A 318 -0.28 5.02 -12.24
N ASP A 319 0.65 5.87 -11.83
CA ASP A 319 0.54 6.63 -10.60
C ASP A 319 -0.23 7.93 -10.85
N LEU A 320 -1.46 7.99 -10.36
CA LEU A 320 -2.35 9.15 -10.35
C LEU A 320 -2.51 9.71 -8.93
N SER A 321 -1.60 9.42 -8.00
CA SER A 321 -1.64 9.93 -6.61
C SER A 321 -1.74 11.46 -6.52
N ALA A 322 -1.14 12.16 -7.49
CA ALA A 322 -1.19 13.62 -7.61
C ALA A 322 -2.43 14.16 -8.37
N VAL A 323 -3.26 13.29 -8.97
CA VAL A 323 -4.45 13.71 -9.72
C VAL A 323 -5.64 13.81 -8.79
N THR A 324 -6.40 14.90 -8.92
CA THR A 324 -7.63 15.13 -8.15
C THR A 324 -8.81 15.38 -9.08
N GLY A 325 -10.03 15.08 -8.61
CA GLY A 325 -11.26 15.29 -9.39
C GLY A 325 -11.47 14.17 -10.41
N THR A 326 -12.13 14.48 -11.53
CA THR A 326 -12.46 13.46 -12.54
C THR A 326 -11.37 13.35 -13.60
N VAL A 327 -10.93 12.12 -13.87
CA VAL A 327 -10.00 11.77 -14.95
C VAL A 327 -10.65 10.79 -15.91
N THR A 328 -10.72 11.15 -17.18
CA THR A 328 -11.23 10.26 -18.23
C THR A 328 -10.11 9.34 -18.71
N VAL A 329 -10.36 8.03 -18.79
CA VAL A 329 -9.46 7.02 -19.34
C VAL A 329 -10.05 6.48 -20.64
N ASP A 330 -9.37 6.70 -21.76
CA ASP A 330 -9.79 6.27 -23.09
C ASP A 330 -8.59 5.72 -23.89
N GLY A 331 -8.63 4.44 -24.24
CA GLY A 331 -7.55 3.79 -25.01
C GLY A 331 -6.46 3.08 -24.19
N LEU A 332 -6.57 3.02 -22.86
CA LEU A 332 -5.57 2.34 -22.02
C LEU A 332 -5.77 0.80 -22.06
N GLU A 333 -4.80 0.08 -22.61
CA GLU A 333 -4.84 -1.39 -22.72
C GLU A 333 -4.20 -2.12 -21.52
N LEU A 334 -3.09 -1.61 -20.99
CA LEU A 334 -2.26 -2.34 -20.01
C LEU A 334 -1.91 -1.47 -18.82
N GLY A 335 -2.13 -1.99 -17.62
CA GLY A 335 -1.57 -1.47 -16.39
C GLY A 335 -2.58 -1.26 -15.27
N ALA A 336 -2.07 -1.32 -14.05
CA ALA A 336 -2.80 -0.96 -12.84
C ALA A 336 -3.00 0.56 -12.75
N ILE A 337 -4.10 1.00 -12.11
CA ILE A 337 -4.42 2.42 -11.92
C ILE A 337 -4.43 2.70 -10.42
N TRP A 338 -3.54 3.59 -9.97
CA TRP A 338 -3.51 4.08 -8.59
C TRP A 338 -3.98 5.53 -8.54
N ALA A 339 -5.25 5.75 -8.22
CA ALA A 339 -5.93 7.04 -8.27
C ALA A 339 -6.69 7.36 -6.97
N PRO A 340 -6.02 7.37 -5.80
CA PRO A 340 -6.67 7.47 -4.49
C PRO A 340 -7.46 8.76 -4.28
N ASN A 341 -7.20 9.80 -5.08
CA ASN A 341 -7.83 11.13 -4.94
C ASN A 341 -8.69 11.51 -6.16
N ALA A 342 -8.94 10.58 -7.08
CA ALA A 342 -9.62 10.87 -8.34
C ALA A 342 -10.72 9.87 -8.68
N MET A 343 -11.80 10.40 -9.25
CA MET A 343 -12.85 9.63 -9.92
C MET A 343 -12.36 9.24 -11.31
N VAL A 344 -12.30 7.95 -11.58
CA VAL A 344 -11.92 7.41 -12.88
C VAL A 344 -13.16 7.23 -13.76
N GLU A 345 -13.22 7.97 -14.87
CA GLU A 345 -14.20 7.79 -15.92
C GLU A 345 -13.61 6.96 -17.06
N PHE A 346 -13.80 5.64 -17.03
CA PHE A 346 -13.39 4.77 -18.12
C PHE A 346 -14.41 4.84 -19.26
N SER A 347 -14.05 5.43 -20.40
CA SER A 347 -14.95 5.57 -21.56
C SER A 347 -14.46 4.83 -22.80
N SER A 348 -13.56 3.86 -22.59
CA SER A 348 -12.80 3.22 -23.65
C SER A 348 -13.61 2.24 -24.49
N GLY A 349 -13.29 2.21 -25.79
CA GLY A 349 -13.73 1.15 -26.71
C GLY A 349 -12.82 -0.08 -26.73
N VAL A 350 -11.68 -0.03 -26.03
CA VAL A 350 -10.70 -1.13 -25.96
C VAL A 350 -10.69 -1.77 -24.58
N THR A 351 -10.38 -3.06 -24.55
CA THR A 351 -10.17 -3.84 -23.33
C THR A 351 -8.95 -3.33 -22.57
N THR A 352 -9.05 -3.35 -21.24
CA THR A 352 -8.00 -2.96 -20.32
C THR A 352 -7.68 -4.07 -19.34
N ASN A 353 -6.40 -4.35 -19.14
CA ASN A 353 -5.90 -5.38 -18.25
C ASN A 353 -5.20 -4.68 -17.07
N GLY A 354 -5.65 -4.94 -15.84
CA GLY A 354 -5.02 -4.37 -14.65
C GLY A 354 -5.83 -4.52 -13.37
N GLN A 355 -5.38 -3.80 -12.35
CA GLN A 355 -6.02 -3.69 -11.04
C GLN A 355 -6.09 -2.22 -10.61
N TRP A 356 -7.21 -1.78 -10.04
CA TRP A 356 -7.51 -0.36 -9.85
C TRP A 356 -7.82 -0.05 -8.38
N PHE A 357 -7.27 1.07 -7.90
CA PHE A 357 -7.61 1.70 -6.63
C PHE A 357 -8.01 3.15 -6.91
N THR A 358 -9.25 3.56 -6.62
CA THR A 358 -9.77 4.87 -7.03
C THR A 358 -10.66 5.54 -5.98
N ASP A 359 -10.85 6.86 -6.05
CA ASP A 359 -11.85 7.54 -5.21
C ASP A 359 -13.28 7.25 -5.69
N GLY A 360 -13.47 7.15 -7.00
CA GLY A 360 -14.74 6.79 -7.64
C GLY A 360 -14.48 6.08 -8.95
N VAL A 361 -15.45 5.30 -9.46
CA VAL A 361 -15.35 4.75 -10.82
C VAL A 361 -16.66 4.86 -11.56
N SER A 362 -16.60 5.31 -12.81
CA SER A 362 -17.70 5.24 -13.75
C SER A 362 -17.18 4.69 -15.07
N THR A 363 -17.75 3.60 -15.56
CA THR A 363 -17.34 2.95 -16.80
C THR A 363 -18.41 3.06 -17.87
N SER A 364 -17.99 3.16 -19.12
CA SER A 364 -18.84 3.22 -20.31
C SER A 364 -18.04 2.74 -21.52
N GLY A 365 -18.67 2.70 -22.69
CA GLY A 365 -18.02 2.26 -23.92
C GLY A 365 -18.06 0.74 -24.09
N GLY A 366 -17.36 0.26 -25.13
CA GLY A 366 -17.36 -1.14 -25.53
C GLY A 366 -16.19 -1.96 -24.97
N GLY A 367 -15.26 -1.33 -24.24
CA GLY A 367 -14.12 -2.02 -23.64
C GLY A 367 -14.52 -2.93 -22.49
N GLU A 368 -13.70 -3.95 -22.25
CA GLU A 368 -13.80 -4.89 -21.13
C GLU A 368 -12.75 -4.53 -20.06
N ILE A 369 -12.96 -4.97 -18.82
CA ILE A 369 -11.96 -4.85 -17.76
C ILE A 369 -11.55 -6.26 -17.32
N HIS A 370 -10.28 -6.59 -17.47
CA HIS A 370 -9.74 -7.90 -17.13
C HIS A 370 -8.86 -7.82 -15.88
N HIS A 371 -9.11 -8.72 -14.93
CA HIS A 371 -8.31 -8.84 -13.73
C HIS A 371 -6.89 -9.27 -14.07
N HIS A 372 -5.94 -8.38 -13.80
CA HIS A 372 -4.52 -8.68 -13.74
C HIS A 372 -3.98 -8.08 -12.45
N PRO A 373 -3.73 -8.88 -11.41
CA PRO A 373 -3.30 -8.35 -10.12
C PRO A 373 -1.94 -7.69 -10.30
N PHE A 374 -1.76 -6.51 -9.72
CA PHE A 374 -0.47 -5.87 -9.76
C PHE A 374 0.49 -6.65 -8.87
N GLY A 375 1.60 -7.11 -9.45
CA GLY A 375 2.66 -7.87 -8.79
C GLY A 375 4.00 -7.12 -8.75
N GLY A 376 4.01 -5.85 -9.17
CA GLY A 376 5.19 -4.98 -9.05
C GLY A 376 5.48 -4.62 -7.59
N GLN A 377 6.77 -4.47 -7.26
CA GLN A 377 7.22 -4.01 -5.96
C GLN A 377 7.78 -2.61 -6.08
N LEU A 378 7.25 -1.69 -5.27
CA LEU A 378 7.82 -0.36 -5.08
C LEU A 378 8.90 -0.42 -3.99
N LEU A 379 9.87 0.49 -4.06
CA LEU A 379 10.90 0.65 -3.05
C LEU A 379 10.58 1.88 -2.19
N CYS A 380 10.60 1.70 -0.87
CA CYS A 380 10.42 2.76 0.11
C CYS A 380 11.70 2.95 0.90
N ASP A 381 12.00 4.20 1.25
CA ASP A 381 12.97 4.48 2.32
C ASP A 381 12.33 4.13 3.67
N ASP A 382 12.89 3.19 4.43
CA ASP A 382 12.30 2.76 5.71
C ASP A 382 12.26 3.88 6.77
N ALA A 383 12.91 5.03 6.54
CA ALA A 383 12.72 6.24 7.33
C ALA A 383 11.26 6.75 7.33
N VAL A 384 10.43 6.27 6.40
CA VAL A 384 9.02 6.67 6.19
C VAL A 384 8.03 5.81 7.00
N THR A 385 8.48 4.79 7.74
CA THR A 385 7.59 3.87 8.51
C THR A 385 7.51 4.14 10.01
N ALA A 386 8.21 5.14 10.53
CA ALA A 386 8.10 5.49 11.94
C ALA A 386 6.78 6.24 12.16
N VAL A 387 5.85 5.65 12.93
CA VAL A 387 4.69 6.35 13.47
C VAL A 387 5.19 7.64 14.13
N PRO A 388 4.66 8.82 13.78
CA PRO A 388 5.03 10.06 14.43
C PRO A 388 4.90 9.94 15.95
N GLU A 389 5.96 10.29 16.66
CA GLU A 389 5.99 10.34 18.12
C GLU A 389 6.53 11.70 18.55
N ILE A 390 5.99 12.21 19.65
CA ILE A 390 6.48 13.42 20.31
C ILE A 390 6.65 13.16 21.80
N GLY A 391 7.61 13.87 22.39
CA GLY A 391 7.73 14.07 23.83
C GLY A 391 8.24 15.49 24.07
N SER A 392 8.05 16.07 25.25
CA SER A 392 8.52 17.45 25.48
C SER A 392 9.06 17.70 26.88
N SER A 393 9.64 18.89 27.06
CA SER A 393 10.11 19.38 28.35
C SER A 393 10.02 20.90 28.41
N VAL A 394 9.68 21.43 29.58
CA VAL A 394 9.44 22.87 29.78
C VAL A 394 10.61 23.56 30.47
N ALA A 395 10.85 24.82 30.10
CA ALA A 395 11.73 25.74 30.79
C ALA A 395 11.11 27.15 30.84
N VAL A 396 11.42 27.93 31.88
CA VAL A 396 11.00 29.34 31.94
C VAL A 396 12.12 30.22 31.38
N GLU A 397 11.79 31.04 30.38
CA GLU A 397 12.77 31.85 29.67
C GLU A 397 13.56 32.75 30.63
N GLY A 398 14.90 32.74 30.49
CA GLY A 398 15.79 33.58 31.28
C GLY A 398 16.06 33.08 32.71
N THR A 399 15.65 31.85 33.04
CA THR A 399 15.91 31.21 34.33
C THR A 399 16.45 29.80 34.16
N ASP A 400 17.18 29.28 35.16
CA ASP A 400 17.60 27.87 35.22
C ASP A 400 16.58 27.00 35.98
N ASP A 401 15.41 27.55 36.34
CA ASP A 401 14.36 26.91 37.14
C ASP A 401 13.07 26.76 36.30
N THR A 402 12.15 25.90 36.73
CA THR A 402 10.79 25.76 36.17
C THR A 402 9.76 26.60 36.93
N VAL A 403 10.16 27.78 37.45
CA VAL A 403 9.30 28.65 38.25
C VAL A 403 8.99 29.95 37.51
N LEU A 404 7.75 30.09 37.05
CA LEU A 404 7.27 31.28 36.37
C LEU A 404 7.00 32.41 37.39
N PRO A 405 7.51 33.63 37.20
CA PRO A 405 7.18 34.76 38.07
C PRO A 405 5.70 35.12 38.05
N VAL A 406 5.15 35.56 39.19
CA VAL A 406 3.76 36.09 39.28
C VAL A 406 3.52 37.31 38.39
N THR A 407 4.57 37.97 37.89
CA THR A 407 4.48 39.08 36.94
C THR A 407 4.24 38.63 35.50
N GLY A 408 4.11 37.33 35.25
CA GLY A 408 4.06 36.75 33.90
C GLY A 408 5.44 36.51 33.31
N GLY A 409 5.47 36.00 32.09
CA GLY A 409 6.68 35.61 31.37
C GLY A 409 6.41 34.55 30.30
N THR A 410 7.48 34.03 29.71
CA THR A 410 7.39 33.02 28.65
C THR A 410 7.86 31.67 29.19
N VAL A 411 7.02 30.65 29.00
CA VAL A 411 7.39 29.24 29.18
C VAL A 411 7.73 28.69 27.81
N ILE A 412 8.94 28.16 27.64
CA ILE A 412 9.37 27.51 26.40
C ILE A 412 9.17 26.02 26.57
N ASP A 413 8.24 25.46 25.82
CA ASP A 413 8.13 24.01 25.68
C ASP A 413 9.03 23.53 24.53
N THR A 414 9.93 22.60 24.80
CA THR A 414 10.80 21.99 23.79
C THR A 414 10.27 20.61 23.43
N VAL A 415 9.63 20.51 22.26
CA VAL A 415 9.07 19.27 21.74
C VAL A 415 10.12 18.51 20.95
N THR A 416 10.55 17.37 21.48
CA THR A 416 11.29 16.34 20.74
C THR A 416 10.33 15.55 19.86
N TYR A 417 10.70 15.31 18.60
CA TYR A 417 9.89 14.53 17.67
C TYR A 417 10.72 13.43 17.00
N SER A 418 10.03 12.37 16.58
CA SER A 418 10.54 11.32 15.70
C SER A 418 9.48 10.83 14.72
N GLY A 419 9.92 10.27 13.60
CA GLY A 419 9.04 9.72 12.58
C GLY A 419 8.32 10.76 11.72
N LEU A 420 8.83 12.01 11.68
CA LEU A 420 8.27 13.03 10.80
C LEU A 420 8.90 12.98 9.41
N THR A 421 8.15 13.36 8.38
CA THR A 421 8.67 13.44 7.01
C THR A 421 9.44 14.75 6.78
N PRO A 422 10.73 14.72 6.41
CA PRO A 422 11.47 15.94 6.09
C PRO A 422 10.85 16.72 4.93
N GLY A 423 10.81 18.04 5.02
CA GLY A 423 10.25 18.90 3.96
C GLY A 423 8.71 19.02 3.97
N VAL A 424 8.01 18.27 4.83
CA VAL A 424 6.55 18.38 5.03
C VAL A 424 6.24 19.34 6.17
N GLU A 425 5.25 20.21 6.02
CA GLU A 425 4.85 21.15 7.07
C GLU A 425 3.99 20.47 8.14
N TYR A 426 4.31 20.73 9.40
CA TYR A 426 3.58 20.29 10.58
C TYR A 426 3.24 21.48 11.48
N VAL A 427 2.20 21.34 12.30
CA VAL A 427 1.83 22.30 13.33
C VAL A 427 1.78 21.58 14.67
N VAL A 428 2.61 22.00 15.60
CA VAL A 428 2.53 21.57 17.00
C VAL A 428 1.79 22.62 17.81
N THR A 429 0.84 22.19 18.64
CA THR A 429 0.02 23.06 19.49
C THR A 429 0.19 22.66 20.95
N GLY A 430 0.71 23.60 21.73
CA GLY A 430 0.84 23.49 23.18
C GLY A 430 -0.35 24.07 23.90
N THR A 431 -0.87 23.37 24.91
CA THR A 431 -1.96 23.82 25.77
C THR A 431 -1.59 23.63 27.23
N VAL A 432 -1.68 24.70 28.03
CA VAL A 432 -1.38 24.60 29.47
C VAL A 432 -2.63 24.23 30.25
N VAL A 433 -2.51 23.19 31.07
CA VAL A 433 -3.55 22.67 31.95
C VAL A 433 -3.11 22.67 33.42
N THR A 434 -4.08 22.66 34.33
CA THR A 434 -3.85 22.42 35.76
C THR A 434 -3.60 20.92 36.02
N ALA A 435 -3.10 20.59 37.22
CA ALA A 435 -2.82 19.20 37.61
C ALA A 435 -4.05 18.25 37.60
N ASP A 436 -5.27 18.79 37.57
CA ASP A 436 -6.52 18.04 37.41
C ASP A 436 -7.06 18.03 35.96
N GLY A 437 -6.29 18.57 35.00
CA GLY A 437 -6.59 18.57 33.57
C GLY A 437 -7.50 19.69 33.09
N ALA A 438 -7.77 20.72 33.91
CA ALA A 438 -8.55 21.87 33.46
C ALA A 438 -7.68 22.82 32.63
N SER A 439 -8.15 23.22 31.45
CA SER A 439 -7.44 24.18 30.61
C SER A 439 -7.32 25.54 31.31
N THR A 440 -6.13 26.12 31.26
CA THR A 440 -5.86 27.48 31.75
C THR A 440 -6.25 28.56 30.73
N GLY A 441 -6.58 28.15 29.50
CA GLY A 441 -6.79 29.06 28.36
C GLY A 441 -5.50 29.57 27.73
N VAL A 442 -4.32 29.21 28.24
CA VAL A 442 -3.04 29.49 27.58
C VAL A 442 -2.78 28.39 26.54
N THR A 443 -2.68 28.80 25.28
CA THR A 443 -2.35 27.92 24.15
C THR A 443 -1.49 28.68 23.14
N SER A 444 -0.60 27.97 22.47
CA SER A 444 0.26 28.49 21.42
C SER A 444 0.52 27.41 20.38
N SER A 445 0.87 27.79 19.15
CA SER A 445 1.17 26.84 18.09
C SER A 445 2.39 27.27 17.30
N THR A 446 3.27 26.32 16.99
CA THR A 446 4.42 26.52 16.11
C THR A 446 4.26 25.70 14.85
N THR A 447 4.29 26.38 13.70
CA THR A 447 4.38 25.73 12.39
C THR A 447 5.85 25.53 12.02
N PHE A 448 6.22 24.32 11.61
CA PHE A 448 7.60 24.01 11.24
C PHE A 448 7.67 22.97 10.12
N THR A 449 8.81 22.95 9.43
CA THR A 449 9.14 21.95 8.41
C THR A 449 10.43 21.26 8.84
N PRO A 450 10.38 20.00 9.31
CA PRO A 450 11.57 19.32 9.78
C PRO A 450 12.54 19.08 8.61
N THR A 451 13.83 19.21 8.86
CA THR A 451 14.88 18.89 7.89
C THR A 451 15.40 17.46 8.03
N ALA A 452 15.00 16.76 9.10
CA ALA A 452 15.34 15.38 9.41
C ALA A 452 14.15 14.71 10.14
N PRO A 453 14.02 13.38 10.11
CA PRO A 453 12.86 12.70 10.72
C PRO A 453 12.73 12.82 12.23
N SER A 454 13.84 13.18 12.89
CA SER A 454 13.88 13.45 14.33
C SER A 454 14.55 14.79 14.59
N GLY A 455 14.12 15.45 15.66
CA GLY A 455 14.64 16.76 16.04
C GLY A 455 13.87 17.36 17.18
N THR A 456 13.98 18.67 17.31
CA THR A 456 13.28 19.46 18.33
C THR A 456 12.66 20.71 17.72
N VAL A 457 11.52 21.12 18.25
CA VAL A 457 10.88 22.41 17.95
C VAL A 457 10.46 23.07 19.26
N GLU A 458 10.56 24.39 19.34
CA GLU A 458 10.15 25.14 20.53
C GLU A 458 8.75 25.75 20.34
N VAL A 459 7.93 25.67 21.38
CA VAL A 459 6.60 26.27 21.47
C VAL A 459 6.59 27.28 22.61
N PRO A 460 6.72 28.59 22.32
CA PRO A 460 6.67 29.62 23.34
C PRO A 460 5.22 29.86 23.80
N LEU A 461 5.00 29.73 25.10
CA LEU A 461 3.73 29.93 25.80
C LEU A 461 3.80 31.21 26.64
N GLU A 462 3.04 32.22 26.24
CA GLU A 462 3.06 33.54 26.88
C GLU A 462 2.04 33.63 28.03
N PHE A 463 2.53 34.02 29.21
CA PHE A 463 1.71 34.28 30.39
C PHE A 463 1.64 35.78 30.69
N THR A 464 0.43 36.31 30.77
CA THR A 464 0.17 37.64 31.35
C THR A 464 0.34 37.61 32.87
N ALA A 465 0.53 38.77 33.48
CA ALA A 465 0.60 38.90 34.93
C ALA A 465 -0.71 38.42 35.60
N GLU A 466 -1.87 38.71 35.00
CA GLU A 466 -3.16 38.29 35.53
C GLU A 466 -3.35 36.76 35.49
N GLN A 467 -2.87 36.10 34.43
CA GLN A 467 -2.89 34.64 34.34
C GLN A 467 -1.92 34.03 35.36
N ALA A 468 -0.70 34.54 35.47
CA ALA A 468 0.26 34.05 36.45
C ALA A 468 -0.26 34.23 37.89
N GLU A 469 -0.85 35.39 38.22
CA GLU A 469 -1.46 35.63 39.54
C GLU A 469 -2.61 34.66 39.85
N THR A 470 -3.41 34.29 38.83
CA THR A 470 -4.52 33.33 38.98
C THR A 470 -4.03 31.94 39.40
N TYR A 471 -2.85 31.53 38.92
CA TYR A 471 -2.26 30.20 39.17
C TYR A 471 -1.09 30.23 40.16
N ALA A 472 -0.91 31.33 40.89
CA ALA A 472 0.18 31.49 41.85
C ALA A 472 0.27 30.33 42.86
N GLY A 473 1.45 29.73 42.98
CA GLY A 473 1.73 28.57 43.84
C GLY A 473 1.22 27.22 43.32
N GLN A 474 0.62 27.17 42.12
CA GLN A 474 0.12 25.92 41.52
C GLN A 474 1.11 25.33 40.52
N PRO A 475 1.21 23.98 40.44
CA PRO A 475 1.86 23.32 39.32
C PRO A 475 0.92 23.30 38.11
N LEU A 476 1.48 23.57 36.94
CA LEU A 476 0.83 23.52 35.64
C LEU A 476 1.60 22.56 34.73
N VAL A 477 0.89 21.92 33.80
CA VAL A 477 1.43 20.93 32.85
C VAL A 477 1.13 21.40 31.44
N VAL A 478 2.05 21.16 30.51
CA VAL A 478 1.86 21.45 29.08
C VAL A 478 1.50 20.18 28.33
N PHE A 479 0.41 20.21 27.56
CA PHE A 479 0.01 19.17 26.64
C PHE A 479 0.32 19.57 25.21
N GLU A 480 0.73 18.60 24.39
CA GLU A 480 1.15 18.83 23.02
C GLU A 480 0.36 17.96 22.03
N VAL A 481 -0.10 18.60 20.95
CA VAL A 481 -0.74 17.94 19.80
C VAL A 481 0.02 18.30 18.54
N LEU A 482 0.55 17.29 17.85
CA LEU A 482 1.16 17.45 16.53
C LEU A 482 0.15 17.15 15.44
N SER A 483 0.03 18.03 14.45
CA SER A 483 -0.89 17.90 13.33
C SER A 483 -0.22 18.11 11.98
N ARG A 484 -0.76 17.45 10.95
CA ARG A 484 -0.39 17.57 9.53
C ARG A 484 -1.64 17.87 8.72
N GLY A 485 -1.66 18.98 7.98
CA GLY A 485 -2.83 19.35 7.17
C GLY A 485 -4.13 19.50 7.97
N GLY A 486 -4.03 19.78 9.28
CA GLY A 486 -5.18 19.88 10.20
C GLY A 486 -5.62 18.56 10.84
N VAL A 487 -4.97 17.44 10.53
CA VAL A 487 -5.23 16.13 11.15
C VAL A 487 -4.18 15.84 12.22
N GLU A 488 -4.60 15.39 13.39
CA GLU A 488 -3.73 14.95 14.48
C GLU A 488 -2.93 13.70 14.07
N VAL A 489 -1.62 13.72 14.30
CA VAL A 489 -0.70 12.61 13.96
C VAL A 489 0.09 12.09 15.14
N ALA A 490 0.24 12.86 16.22
CA ALA A 490 0.83 12.44 17.49
C ALA A 490 0.40 13.37 18.64
N THR A 491 0.39 12.86 19.86
CA THR A 491 0.06 13.64 21.07
C THR A 491 0.98 13.26 22.23
N HIS A 492 1.25 14.21 23.12
CA HIS A 492 1.85 13.95 24.42
C HIS A 492 1.04 14.69 25.49
N GLU A 493 0.19 13.95 26.19
CA GLU A 493 -0.78 14.47 27.16
C GLU A 493 -0.71 13.66 28.47
N ASP A 494 0.34 13.88 29.28
CA ASP A 494 0.53 13.20 30.56
C ASP A 494 0.60 14.18 31.74
N LEU A 495 -0.45 14.20 32.57
CA LEU A 495 -0.52 15.04 33.77
C LEU A 495 0.56 14.73 34.82
N ALA A 496 1.19 13.55 34.74
CA ALA A 496 2.22 13.11 35.68
C ALA A 496 3.65 13.36 35.17
N ASP A 497 3.82 13.97 33.98
CA ASP A 497 5.14 14.21 33.41
C ASP A 497 5.84 15.40 34.10
N GLU A 498 6.78 15.09 34.99
CA GLU A 498 7.59 16.09 35.70
C GLU A 498 8.42 16.95 34.75
N ALA A 499 8.82 16.43 33.57
CA ALA A 499 9.58 17.19 32.59
C ALA A 499 8.74 18.28 31.91
N GLN A 500 7.41 18.12 31.89
CA GLN A 500 6.44 19.07 31.34
C GLN A 500 5.74 19.92 32.40
N THR A 501 6.14 19.75 33.67
CA THR A 501 5.53 20.46 34.80
C THR A 501 6.36 21.66 35.20
N PHE A 502 5.72 22.83 35.31
CA PHE A 502 6.31 24.04 35.89
C PHE A 502 5.40 24.61 36.97
N ALA A 503 5.94 25.42 37.88
CA ALA A 503 5.18 26.07 38.94
C ALA A 503 5.10 27.57 38.69
N VAL A 504 4.01 28.21 39.15
CA VAL A 504 3.99 29.67 39.27
C VAL A 504 4.43 30.07 40.67
N ALA A 505 5.30 31.07 40.78
CA ALA A 505 5.77 31.58 42.06
C ALA A 505 4.58 31.94 42.98
N GLU A 506 4.76 31.78 44.29
CA GLU A 506 3.78 32.28 45.24
C GLU A 506 3.78 33.81 45.27
N ASP A 507 2.60 34.42 45.42
CA ASP A 507 2.49 35.85 45.71
C ASP A 507 2.96 36.12 47.15
N VAL A 508 4.27 36.31 47.30
CA VAL A 508 4.84 36.86 48.53
C VAL A 508 4.64 38.38 48.51
N GLY A 509 3.44 38.83 48.90
CA GLY A 509 3.16 40.24 49.16
C GLY A 509 4.24 40.89 50.05
N PRO A 510 4.42 42.24 50.01
CA PRO A 510 5.63 42.88 50.53
C PRO A 510 5.88 42.55 52.01
N SER A 511 6.91 41.74 52.24
CA SER A 511 7.44 41.42 53.57
C SER A 511 7.97 42.70 54.25
N PRO A 512 7.69 42.96 55.54
CA PRO A 512 8.13 44.17 56.22
C PRO A 512 9.66 44.24 56.31
N SER A 513 10.21 45.33 55.77
CA SER A 513 11.64 45.66 55.78
C SER A 513 12.24 45.66 57.20
N PRO A 514 13.47 45.14 57.41
CA PRO A 514 14.11 45.12 58.72
C PRO A 514 14.67 46.49 59.11
N SER A 515 14.40 46.92 60.34
CA SER A 515 14.97 48.14 60.95
C SER A 515 16.36 47.85 61.56
N PRO A 516 17.31 48.82 61.60
CA PRO A 516 18.74 48.51 61.57
C PRO A 516 19.47 48.53 62.92
N SER A 517 20.67 47.93 62.90
CA SER A 517 21.89 48.24 63.66
C SER A 517 22.12 47.63 65.04
N ALA A 518 23.15 46.77 65.15
CA ALA A 518 24.43 47.13 65.79
C ALA A 518 25.50 46.04 65.60
N SER A 519 26.67 46.44 65.12
CA SER A 519 27.98 45.82 65.39
C SER A 519 28.63 46.59 66.55
N PRO A 520 29.54 46.05 67.40
CA PRO A 520 30.73 45.31 66.97
C PRO A 520 31.29 44.17 67.89
N SER A 521 32.27 43.46 67.33
CA SER A 521 33.54 42.98 67.94
C SER A 521 33.74 41.56 68.53
N THR A 522 34.77 40.90 67.95
CA THR A 522 35.87 40.04 68.48
C THR A 522 35.82 38.48 68.39
N THR A 523 36.65 37.94 67.48
CA THR A 523 37.64 36.81 67.51
C THR A 523 37.79 35.99 68.83
N PRO A 524 38.20 34.68 68.89
CA PRO A 524 39.03 33.86 67.96
C PRO A 524 38.63 32.39 67.62
N SER A 525 39.36 31.83 66.63
CA SER A 525 39.69 30.42 66.23
C SER A 525 40.06 29.44 67.39
N PRO A 526 40.18 28.09 67.23
CA PRO A 526 40.69 27.31 66.06
C PRO A 526 39.98 25.96 65.69
N GLY A 527 40.46 25.30 64.61
CA GLY A 527 39.92 24.09 63.92
C GLY A 527 40.05 22.72 64.62
N PRO A 528 40.11 21.53 63.94
CA PRO A 528 40.65 21.25 62.59
C PRO A 528 39.78 20.38 61.64
N SER A 529 40.24 20.31 60.37
CA SER A 529 39.95 19.33 59.28
C SER A 529 40.47 17.90 59.64
N PRO A 530 40.24 16.77 58.91
CA PRO A 530 40.40 16.65 57.44
C PRO A 530 39.60 15.57 56.64
N SER A 531 39.53 15.82 55.32
CA SER A 531 39.89 14.95 54.17
C SER A 531 39.31 13.53 53.97
N GLY A 532 38.86 13.28 52.72
CA GLY A 532 38.86 11.94 52.11
C GLY A 532 38.16 11.84 50.75
N SER A 533 38.91 12.00 49.66
CA SER A 533 38.62 11.45 48.32
C SER A 533 39.64 10.31 48.08
N PRO A 534 39.30 9.17 47.42
CA PRO A 534 39.56 9.05 45.98
C PRO A 534 38.63 8.11 45.17
N SER A 535 38.84 8.17 43.86
CA SER A 535 38.23 7.48 42.70
C SER A 535 38.17 5.94 42.65
N ALA A 536 37.20 5.49 41.84
CA ALA A 536 37.17 4.42 40.82
C ALA A 536 37.35 2.94 41.22
N SER A 537 36.42 2.09 40.75
CA SER A 537 36.67 0.92 39.86
C SER A 537 35.40 0.05 39.67
N THR A 538 35.06 -0.27 38.42
CA THR A 538 34.15 -1.35 37.99
C THR A 538 34.70 -2.74 38.35
N PRO A 539 33.86 -3.79 38.52
CA PRO A 539 33.81 -4.83 37.48
C PRO A 539 32.41 -5.44 37.21
N ALA A 540 32.35 -6.16 36.09
CA ALA A 540 31.23 -6.75 35.35
C ALA A 540 30.62 -8.04 36.00
N PRO A 541 29.60 -8.70 35.38
CA PRO A 541 28.46 -9.32 36.07
C PRO A 541 28.49 -10.87 36.18
N SER A 542 27.58 -11.44 36.98
CA SER A 542 27.28 -12.89 36.96
C SER A 542 25.84 -13.22 37.42
N GLY A 543 25.06 -13.81 36.52
CA GLY A 543 24.50 -15.17 36.71
C GLY A 543 23.06 -15.39 37.21
N ALA A 544 22.25 -15.99 36.30
CA ALA A 544 21.17 -17.00 36.49
C ALA A 544 19.70 -16.54 36.64
N PRO A 545 18.68 -17.40 36.32
CA PRO A 545 18.58 -18.43 35.26
C PRO A 545 17.26 -18.41 34.43
N THR A 546 17.29 -19.14 33.32
CA THR A 546 16.24 -19.41 32.30
C THR A 546 15.19 -20.47 32.73
N PRO A 547 13.92 -20.42 32.26
CA PRO A 547 12.97 -21.54 32.34
C PRO A 547 12.88 -22.39 31.04
N THR A 548 12.61 -23.68 31.23
CA THR A 548 12.54 -24.78 30.25
C THR A 548 11.12 -24.96 29.65
N PRO A 549 10.95 -25.43 28.39
CA PRO A 549 9.64 -25.78 27.84
C PRO A 549 9.28 -27.28 27.99
N SER A 550 7.99 -27.55 28.25
CA SER A 550 7.28 -28.85 28.21
C SER A 550 6.59 -28.95 26.84
N GLY A 551 6.66 -30.00 26.02
CA GLY A 551 6.15 -31.35 26.22
C GLY A 551 5.05 -31.65 25.17
N SER A 552 5.34 -32.53 24.20
CA SER A 552 4.50 -32.92 23.04
C SER A 552 3.51 -34.07 23.36
N PRO A 553 2.39 -34.17 22.62
CA PRO A 553 1.89 -35.44 22.05
C PRO A 553 1.55 -35.24 20.56
N GLY A 554 1.72 -36.15 19.59
CA GLY A 554 1.66 -37.60 19.55
C GLY A 554 0.82 -38.00 18.32
N MET A 555 1.47 -38.26 17.18
CA MET A 555 0.86 -38.77 15.92
C MET A 555 0.54 -40.28 16.01
N PRO A 556 -0.51 -40.79 15.32
CA PRO A 556 -0.63 -42.20 15.02
C PRO A 556 -0.39 -42.53 13.52
N GLY A 557 0.66 -43.30 13.26
CA GLY A 557 0.67 -44.54 12.46
C GLY A 557 0.31 -44.54 10.97
N SER A 558 1.33 -44.76 10.12
CA SER A 558 1.20 -45.47 8.84
C SER A 558 1.25 -46.99 9.02
N PRO A 559 0.72 -47.78 8.06
CA PRO A 559 1.29 -49.08 7.71
C PRO A 559 1.76 -49.16 6.25
N ASP A 560 2.78 -49.99 6.06
CA ASP A 560 3.50 -50.35 4.83
C ASP A 560 2.65 -50.88 3.66
N GLY A 561 3.18 -50.74 2.44
CA GLY A 561 2.72 -51.58 1.31
C GLY A 561 3.20 -51.26 -0.11
N GLY A 562 4.51 -51.28 -0.39
CA GLY A 562 5.16 -51.80 -1.63
C GLY A 562 4.80 -51.30 -3.05
N PRO A 563 5.71 -51.48 -4.05
CA PRO A 563 5.65 -50.79 -5.35
C PRO A 563 4.99 -51.62 -6.46
N GLY A 564 4.24 -50.96 -7.35
CA GLY A 564 3.54 -51.61 -8.47
C GLY A 564 3.36 -50.71 -9.69
N SER A 565 4.34 -50.75 -10.60
CA SER A 565 4.20 -50.96 -12.05
C SER A 565 2.89 -50.54 -12.77
N LEU A 566 3.08 -49.65 -13.75
CA LEU A 566 2.48 -49.61 -15.11
C LEU A 566 0.97 -49.33 -15.27
N ALA A 567 0.67 -48.26 -16.01
CA ALA A 567 -0.28 -48.30 -17.11
C ALA A 567 0.15 -47.35 -18.23
N VAL A 568 0.82 -47.94 -19.23
CA VAL A 568 0.77 -47.52 -20.63
C VAL A 568 -0.57 -48.00 -21.17
N THR A 569 -1.34 -47.11 -21.81
CA THR A 569 -2.34 -47.52 -22.81
C THR A 569 -2.26 -46.59 -24.00
N GLY A 570 -1.76 -47.12 -25.12
CA GLY A 570 -1.96 -46.53 -26.43
C GLY A 570 -3.10 -47.24 -27.17
N SER A 571 -3.84 -46.44 -27.94
CA SER A 571 -4.40 -46.73 -29.29
C SER A 571 -5.63 -47.68 -29.38
N PRO A 572 -6.53 -47.54 -30.40
CA PRO A 572 -6.21 -47.16 -31.78
C PRO A 572 -7.14 -46.17 -32.50
N ALA A 573 -6.64 -45.76 -33.68
CA ALA A 573 -7.25 -44.91 -34.69
C ALA A 573 -8.62 -45.38 -35.22
N GLY A 574 -9.44 -44.44 -35.71
CA GLY A 574 -10.56 -44.74 -36.58
C GLY A 574 -11.47 -43.55 -36.93
N VAL A 575 -11.15 -42.87 -38.04
CA VAL A 575 -12.10 -42.30 -39.03
C VAL A 575 -13.06 -41.19 -38.54
N LEU A 576 -12.82 -39.96 -38.99
CA LEU A 576 -13.82 -39.12 -39.68
C LEU A 576 -13.10 -37.98 -40.40
N GLY A 577 -13.04 -38.09 -41.73
CA GLY A 577 -12.60 -37.02 -42.61
C GLY A 577 -13.77 -36.12 -43.01
N GLY A 578 -13.43 -34.88 -43.34
CA GLY A 578 -14.24 -34.00 -44.17
C GLY A 578 -15.08 -32.97 -43.41
N LEU A 579 -14.59 -31.72 -43.36
CA LEU A 579 -15.34 -30.48 -43.64
C LEU A 579 -14.47 -29.26 -43.30
N ALA A 580 -13.51 -28.94 -44.18
CA ALA A 580 -12.82 -27.65 -44.16
C ALA A 580 -12.53 -27.21 -45.61
N ALA A 581 -13.60 -27.04 -46.40
CA ALA A 581 -13.54 -26.50 -47.76
C ALA A 581 -14.85 -25.81 -48.17
N ALA A 582 -15.48 -25.04 -47.27
CA ALA A 582 -16.73 -24.33 -47.55
C ALA A 582 -16.77 -22.85 -47.14
N ALA A 583 -15.67 -22.25 -46.68
CA ALA A 583 -15.65 -20.82 -46.29
C ALA A 583 -14.90 -19.89 -47.27
N VAL A 584 -14.25 -20.40 -48.31
CA VAL A 584 -13.50 -19.57 -49.27
C VAL A 584 -14.31 -19.22 -50.54
N VAL A 585 -15.44 -19.88 -50.79
CA VAL A 585 -16.26 -19.65 -52.01
C VAL A 585 -17.37 -18.62 -51.81
N VAL A 586 -17.78 -18.30 -50.58
CA VAL A 586 -18.82 -17.28 -50.32
C VAL A 586 -18.26 -15.84 -50.30
N GLY A 587 -17.00 -15.65 -49.87
CA GLY A 587 -16.36 -14.33 -49.84
C GLY A 587 -16.03 -13.75 -51.22
N ALA A 588 -15.71 -14.61 -52.21
CA ALA A 588 -15.35 -14.16 -53.55
C ALA A 588 -16.56 -13.67 -54.39
N LEU A 589 -17.80 -14.08 -54.05
CA LEU A 589 -19.01 -13.67 -54.78
C LEU A 589 -19.56 -12.30 -54.31
N LEU A 590 -19.34 -11.90 -53.06
CA LEU A 590 -19.79 -10.60 -52.54
C LEU A 590 -18.92 -9.42 -53.01
N ILE A 591 -17.65 -9.67 -53.32
CA ILE A 591 -16.72 -8.64 -53.85
C ILE A 591 -16.99 -8.35 -55.34
N ALA A 592 -17.53 -9.30 -56.11
CA ALA A 592 -17.88 -9.10 -57.52
C ALA A 592 -19.21 -8.33 -57.73
N VAL A 593 -20.14 -8.35 -56.76
CA VAL A 593 -21.43 -7.64 -56.87
C VAL A 593 -21.30 -6.16 -56.51
N ARG A 594 -20.39 -5.77 -55.61
CA ARG A 594 -20.18 -4.34 -55.26
C ARG A 594 -19.42 -3.53 -56.31
N ARG A 595 -18.71 -4.15 -57.26
CA ARG A 595 -18.03 -3.44 -58.37
C ARG A 595 -18.91 -3.12 -59.58
N ARG A 596 -20.20 -3.47 -59.58
CA ARG A 596 -21.13 -3.20 -60.70
C ARG A 596 -22.26 -2.19 -60.42
N ALA A 597 -22.33 -1.60 -59.23
CA ALA A 597 -23.35 -0.60 -58.89
C ALA A 597 -22.81 0.84 -58.78
N GLY A 598 -21.64 1.12 -59.37
CA GLY A 598 -20.97 2.43 -59.35
C GLY A 598 -20.50 2.89 -60.73
N ARG A 599 -21.38 2.78 -61.75
CA ARG A 599 -21.36 3.59 -62.98
C ARG A 599 -22.79 3.88 -63.40
#